data_AF-Q1H4K8-F1
#
_entry.id   AF-Q1H4K8-F1
#
_cell.length_a   1.000
_cell.length_b   1.000
_cell.length_c   1.000
_cell.angle_alpha   90.00
_cell.angle_beta   90.00
_cell.angle_gamma   90.00
#
_symmetry.space_group_name_H-M   'P 1'
#
loop_
_entity.id
_entity.type
_entity.pdbx_description
1 polymer ?
#
loop_
_entity_poly.entity_id
_entity_poly.type
_entity_poly.pdbx_seq_one_letter_code
_entity_poly.pdbx_strand_id
1 'polypeptide(L)'
;MELLNSSWLIRMIEKAGPRPIDKLLSVYTLLETWLHAPGIRQGVNEEYSNNSLMFQSCPALTSYLVSLAIAAKLKNPATVVTQMMILLQGAIAEELRNPEMGALLAAQQAAKVVVKDATPSIMVRADEAIRASGYAATFLACTILAVHFLPSKNSAPVHNAQQDVGYQQVTLLSSIDPELLLKAFALRKSMEAGTCPTPNFFSMPKEQISVYMDIVHARLSNNPDIDNKRLSTFLAWYDQQRAWECYPKSQIKQRFISRIGV
;
A
#
# COMPACT_ATOMS: atom_id res chain seq x y z
N MET A 1 -15.18 19.48 -22.30
CA MET A 1 -16.03 19.43 -21.09
C MET A 1 -15.22 18.74 -20.00
N GLU A 2 -15.05 19.30 -18.80
CA GLU A 2 -14.34 18.60 -17.72
C GLU A 2 -15.18 17.43 -17.15
N LEU A 3 -15.21 16.33 -17.88
CA LEU A 3 -15.97 15.10 -17.63
C LEU A 3 -15.88 14.62 -16.18
N LEU A 4 -14.65 14.50 -15.68
CA LEU A 4 -14.36 14.02 -14.33
C LEU A 4 -14.62 15.08 -13.25
N ASN A 5 -14.69 16.38 -13.58
CA ASN A 5 -15.09 17.43 -12.64
C ASN A 5 -16.58 17.77 -12.73
N SER A 6 -17.37 17.03 -13.52
CA SER A 6 -18.78 17.32 -13.67
C SER A 6 -19.56 17.10 -12.36
N SER A 7 -20.40 18.07 -12.00
CA SER A 7 -21.31 17.97 -10.84
C SER A 7 -22.29 16.81 -10.98
N TRP A 8 -22.59 16.41 -12.23
CA TRP A 8 -23.39 15.24 -12.54
C TRP A 8 -22.74 13.95 -12.03
N LEU A 9 -21.44 13.74 -12.31
CA LEU A 9 -20.72 12.53 -11.87
C LEU A 9 -20.76 12.39 -10.35
N ILE A 10 -20.51 13.47 -9.62
CA ILE A 10 -20.54 13.49 -8.15
C ILE A 10 -21.94 13.08 -7.65
N ARG A 11 -23.01 13.65 -8.21
CA ARG A 11 -24.39 13.28 -7.84
C ARG A 11 -24.74 11.83 -8.15
N MET A 12 -24.17 11.26 -9.20
CA MET A 12 -24.37 9.85 -9.54
C MET A 12 -23.66 8.94 -8.55
N ILE A 13 -22.42 9.28 -8.17
CA ILE A 13 -21.67 8.55 -7.13
C ILE A 13 -22.42 8.61 -5.79
N GLU A 14 -23.01 9.76 -5.44
CA GLU A 14 -23.81 9.90 -4.21
C GLU A 14 -24.98 8.90 -4.13
N LYS A 15 -25.59 8.61 -5.29
CA LYS A 15 -26.75 7.71 -5.42
C LYS A 15 -26.37 6.24 -5.60
N ALA A 16 -25.10 5.93 -5.86
CA ALA A 16 -24.67 4.58 -6.24
C ALA A 16 -24.72 3.54 -5.11
N GLY A 17 -24.91 3.95 -3.85
CA GLY A 17 -25.12 3.02 -2.75
C GLY A 17 -25.17 3.68 -1.38
N PRO A 18 -25.53 2.94 -0.32
CA PRO A 18 -25.62 3.48 1.04
C PRO A 18 -24.26 3.58 1.74
N ARG A 19 -23.28 2.72 1.40
CA ARG A 19 -21.97 2.67 2.07
C ARG A 19 -20.94 3.55 1.35
N PRO A 20 -20.08 4.29 2.07
CA PRO A 20 -19.05 5.12 1.44
C PRO A 20 -18.07 4.33 0.57
N ILE A 21 -17.74 3.09 0.94
CA ILE A 21 -16.88 2.20 0.13
C ILE A 21 -17.54 1.83 -1.20
N ASP A 22 -18.84 1.55 -1.19
CA ASP A 22 -19.57 1.20 -2.41
C ASP A 22 -19.62 2.41 -3.35
N LYS A 23 -19.81 3.62 -2.80
CA LYS A 23 -19.72 4.88 -3.55
C LYS A 23 -18.33 5.08 -4.16
N LEU A 24 -17.26 4.85 -3.40
CA LEU A 24 -15.88 4.91 -3.91
C LEU A 24 -15.66 3.99 -5.12
N LEU A 25 -16.11 2.75 -5.04
CA LEU A 25 -15.92 1.76 -6.11
C LEU A 25 -16.88 1.95 -7.29
N SER A 26 -18.01 2.62 -7.08
CA SER A 26 -18.98 2.91 -8.15
C SER A 26 -18.46 3.88 -9.22
N VAL A 27 -17.41 4.65 -8.94
CA VAL A 27 -16.80 5.57 -9.90
C VAL A 27 -16.42 4.85 -11.19
N TYR A 28 -15.84 3.65 -11.06
CA TYR A 28 -15.40 2.85 -12.20
C TYR A 28 -16.59 2.35 -13.04
N THR A 29 -17.63 1.80 -12.42
CA THR A 29 -18.81 1.28 -13.13
C THR A 29 -19.66 2.39 -13.74
N LEU A 30 -19.74 3.55 -13.08
CA LEU A 30 -20.40 4.72 -13.64
C LEU A 30 -19.68 5.23 -14.87
N LEU A 31 -18.35 5.32 -14.83
CA LEU A 31 -17.54 5.74 -15.97
C LEU A 31 -17.56 4.72 -17.10
N GLU A 32 -17.58 3.43 -16.79
CA GLU A 32 -17.76 2.36 -17.77
C GLU A 32 -19.10 2.49 -18.49
N THR A 33 -20.20 2.60 -17.75
CA THR A 33 -21.55 2.80 -18.32
C THR A 33 -21.60 4.05 -19.19
N TRP A 34 -20.94 5.12 -18.73
CA TRP A 34 -20.95 6.40 -19.42
C TRP A 34 -20.10 6.40 -20.68
N LEU A 35 -18.93 5.74 -20.68
CA LEU A 35 -18.11 5.55 -21.89
C LEU A 35 -18.78 4.65 -22.93
N HIS A 36 -19.67 3.75 -22.50
CA HIS A 36 -20.49 2.96 -23.44
C HIS A 36 -21.71 3.71 -23.97
N ALA A 37 -22.03 4.90 -23.43
CA ALA A 37 -23.16 5.69 -23.92
C ALA A 37 -22.88 6.26 -25.34
N PRO A 38 -23.88 6.28 -26.22
CA PRO A 38 -23.71 6.74 -27.59
C PRO A 38 -23.29 8.22 -27.65
N GLY A 39 -22.31 8.53 -28.50
CA GLY A 39 -21.78 9.89 -28.70
C GLY A 39 -20.84 10.40 -27.59
N ILE A 40 -20.88 9.81 -26.40
CA ILE A 40 -20.01 10.21 -25.29
C ILE A 40 -18.57 9.85 -25.57
N ARG A 41 -18.29 8.59 -25.91
CA ARG A 41 -16.93 8.10 -26.17
C ARG A 41 -16.19 8.91 -27.23
N GLN A 42 -16.89 9.30 -28.29
CA GLN A 42 -16.33 10.11 -29.37
C GLN A 42 -15.89 11.47 -28.84
N GLY A 43 -16.75 12.15 -28.06
CA GLY A 43 -16.40 13.41 -27.41
C GLY A 43 -15.23 13.28 -26.43
N VAL A 44 -15.17 12.19 -25.64
CA VAL A 44 -14.03 11.93 -24.75
C VAL A 44 -12.74 11.72 -25.54
N ASN A 45 -12.80 10.96 -26.63
CA ASN A 45 -11.62 10.63 -27.42
C ASN A 45 -11.06 11.86 -28.15
N GLU A 46 -11.94 12.72 -28.67
CA GLU A 46 -11.57 14.02 -29.24
C GLU A 46 -10.92 14.93 -28.18
N GLU A 47 -11.50 15.02 -27.00
CA GLU A 47 -10.96 15.85 -25.92
C GLU A 47 -9.63 15.30 -25.38
N TYR A 48 -9.51 13.98 -25.26
CA TYR A 48 -8.28 13.30 -24.85
C TYR A 48 -7.15 13.48 -25.87
N SER A 49 -7.47 13.40 -27.17
CA SER A 49 -6.51 13.63 -28.24
C SER A 49 -6.00 15.08 -28.26
N ASN A 50 -6.87 16.04 -27.92
CA ASN A 50 -6.53 17.45 -27.86
C ASN A 50 -5.81 17.85 -26.55
N ASN A 51 -6.04 17.12 -25.45
CA ASN A 51 -5.41 17.39 -24.16
C ASN A 51 -5.18 16.09 -23.37
N SER A 52 -4.01 15.48 -23.55
CA SER A 52 -3.61 14.25 -22.84
C SER A 52 -3.52 14.39 -21.31
N LEU A 53 -3.49 15.63 -20.80
CA LEU A 53 -3.45 15.92 -19.37
C LEU A 53 -4.83 16.13 -18.74
N MET A 54 -5.92 16.04 -19.53
CA MET A 54 -7.29 16.29 -19.08
C MET A 54 -7.66 15.52 -17.80
N PHE A 55 -7.16 14.28 -17.67
CA PHE A 55 -7.49 13.43 -16.52
C PHE A 55 -6.53 13.60 -15.34
N GLN A 56 -5.43 14.34 -15.46
CA GLN A 56 -4.41 14.46 -14.40
C GLN A 56 -4.86 15.34 -13.23
N SER A 57 -5.71 16.34 -13.47
CA SER A 57 -6.13 17.31 -12.44
C SER A 57 -7.64 17.38 -12.31
N CYS A 58 -8.20 16.53 -11.45
CA CYS A 58 -9.64 16.53 -11.13
C CYS A 58 -9.85 16.84 -9.64
N PRO A 59 -9.65 18.11 -9.20
CA PRO A 59 -9.65 18.46 -7.78
C PRO A 59 -11.04 18.27 -7.13
N ALA A 60 -12.12 18.52 -7.87
CA ALA A 60 -13.48 18.37 -7.35
C ALA A 60 -13.80 16.90 -7.05
N LEU A 61 -13.50 16.00 -8.00
CA LEU A 61 -13.67 14.56 -7.80
C LEU A 61 -12.74 14.03 -6.71
N THR A 62 -11.46 14.41 -6.74
CA THR A 62 -10.46 13.94 -5.77
C THR A 62 -10.86 14.31 -4.34
N SER A 63 -11.23 15.58 -4.10
CA SER A 63 -11.67 16.04 -2.77
C SER A 63 -12.94 15.31 -2.30
N TYR A 64 -13.89 15.07 -3.20
CA TYR A 64 -15.08 14.30 -2.90
C TYR A 64 -14.76 12.84 -2.54
N LEU A 65 -13.92 12.15 -3.31
CA LEU A 65 -13.49 10.78 -3.00
C LEU A 65 -12.71 10.71 -1.68
N VAL A 66 -11.89 11.72 -1.37
CA VAL A 66 -11.21 11.81 -0.07
C VAL A 66 -12.23 11.91 1.07
N SER A 67 -13.29 12.70 0.92
CA SER A 67 -14.37 12.78 1.92
C SER A 67 -15.05 11.42 2.15
N LEU A 68 -15.28 10.64 1.08
CA LEU A 68 -15.83 9.29 1.18
C LEU A 68 -14.86 8.30 1.84
N ALA A 69 -13.55 8.41 1.54
CA ALA A 69 -12.52 7.59 2.16
C ALA A 69 -12.38 7.87 3.67
N ILE A 70 -12.52 9.15 4.07
CA ILE A 70 -12.59 9.55 5.49
C ILE A 70 -13.85 8.98 6.14
N ALA A 71 -15.01 9.10 5.50
CA ALA A 71 -16.28 8.55 6.00
C ALA A 71 -16.23 7.01 6.13
N ALA A 72 -15.49 6.34 5.24
CA ALA A 72 -15.21 4.90 5.29
C ALA A 72 -14.20 4.49 6.38
N LYS A 73 -13.57 5.46 7.06
CA LYS A 73 -12.50 5.25 8.05
C LYS A 73 -11.32 4.44 7.49
N LEU A 74 -10.92 4.74 6.25
CA LEU A 74 -9.75 4.13 5.62
C LEU A 74 -8.46 4.70 6.22
N LYS A 75 -7.43 3.86 6.32
CA LYS A 75 -6.07 4.29 6.64
C LYS A 75 -5.53 5.12 5.48
N ASN A 76 -4.94 6.28 5.76
CA ASN A 76 -4.34 7.18 4.77
C ASN A 76 -5.28 7.49 3.58
N PRO A 77 -6.45 8.12 3.83
CA PRO A 77 -7.51 8.27 2.82
C PRO A 77 -7.04 9.03 1.57
N ALA A 78 -6.16 10.03 1.72
CA ALA A 78 -5.58 10.75 0.59
C ALA A 78 -4.78 9.82 -0.34
N THR A 79 -3.90 8.99 0.23
CA THR A 79 -3.08 8.05 -0.54
C THR A 79 -3.92 7.01 -1.27
N VAL A 80 -4.94 6.48 -0.62
CA VAL A 80 -5.89 5.52 -1.21
C VAL A 80 -6.57 6.15 -2.43
N VAL A 81 -7.08 7.37 -2.29
CA VAL A 81 -7.74 8.06 -3.40
C VAL A 81 -6.77 8.36 -4.53
N THR A 82 -5.54 8.78 -4.23
CA THR A 82 -4.50 8.96 -5.27
C THR A 82 -4.26 7.68 -6.06
N GLN A 83 -4.12 6.53 -5.38
CA GLN A 83 -3.94 5.24 -6.04
C GLN A 83 -5.15 4.86 -6.91
N MET A 84 -6.37 5.09 -6.39
CA MET A 84 -7.59 4.87 -7.15
C MET A 84 -7.66 5.76 -8.40
N MET A 85 -7.32 7.04 -8.28
CA MET A 85 -7.31 7.97 -9.42
C MET A 85 -6.29 7.56 -10.49
N ILE A 86 -5.11 7.07 -10.10
CA ILE A 86 -4.11 6.54 -11.05
C ILE A 86 -4.67 5.33 -11.80
N LEU A 87 -5.28 4.38 -11.09
CA LEU A 87 -5.93 3.20 -11.70
C LEU A 87 -7.05 3.62 -12.65
N LEU A 88 -7.84 4.61 -12.26
CA LEU A 88 -8.95 5.10 -13.06
C LEU A 88 -8.47 5.79 -14.34
N GLN A 89 -7.45 6.65 -14.25
CA GLN A 89 -6.84 7.32 -15.40
C GLN A 89 -6.28 6.30 -16.39
N GLY A 90 -5.54 5.30 -15.90
CA GLY A 90 -5.00 4.22 -16.72
C GLY A 90 -6.09 3.41 -17.41
N ALA A 91 -7.16 3.08 -16.70
CA ALA A 91 -8.29 2.36 -17.27
C ALA A 91 -9.05 3.16 -18.33
N ILE A 92 -9.28 4.45 -18.11
CA ILE A 92 -9.92 5.31 -19.13
C ILE A 92 -9.04 5.36 -20.38
N ALA A 93 -7.74 5.59 -20.24
CA ALA A 93 -6.83 5.62 -21.37
C ALA A 93 -6.82 4.30 -22.15
N GLU A 94 -6.81 3.16 -21.45
CA GLU A 94 -6.83 1.85 -22.08
C GLU A 94 -8.18 1.53 -22.72
N GLU A 95 -9.30 1.91 -22.12
CA GLU A 95 -10.65 1.72 -22.69
C GLU A 95 -10.88 2.61 -23.93
N LEU A 96 -10.28 3.81 -23.95
CA LEU A 96 -10.29 4.67 -25.14
C LEU A 96 -9.46 4.04 -26.27
N ARG A 97 -8.27 3.52 -25.96
CA ARG A 97 -7.35 2.89 -26.92
C ARG A 97 -7.85 1.55 -27.44
N ASN A 98 -8.35 0.69 -26.55
CA ASN A 98 -8.85 -0.65 -26.81
C ASN A 98 -10.25 -0.80 -26.19
N PRO A 99 -11.32 -0.51 -26.96
CA PRO A 99 -12.67 -0.68 -26.46
C PRO A 99 -12.98 -2.11 -26.06
N GLU A 100 -13.90 -2.26 -25.11
CA GLU A 100 -14.52 -3.53 -24.74
C GLU A 100 -13.53 -4.53 -24.12
N MET A 101 -12.31 -4.09 -23.80
CA MET A 101 -11.32 -4.87 -23.06
C MET A 101 -11.65 -4.96 -21.56
N GLY A 102 -12.61 -4.17 -21.08
CA GLY A 102 -13.01 -4.17 -19.67
C GLY A 102 -11.94 -3.61 -18.75
N ALA A 103 -11.18 -2.62 -19.21
CA ALA A 103 -10.09 -2.02 -18.45
C ALA A 103 -10.60 -1.34 -17.16
N LEU A 104 -11.79 -0.71 -17.24
CA LEU A 104 -12.44 -0.10 -16.08
C LEU A 104 -12.89 -1.12 -15.03
N LEU A 105 -13.41 -2.26 -15.48
CA LEU A 105 -13.76 -3.37 -14.58
C LEU A 105 -12.51 -3.93 -13.88
N ALA A 106 -11.41 -4.13 -14.62
CA ALA A 106 -10.14 -4.59 -14.06
C ALA A 106 -9.58 -3.58 -13.04
N ALA A 107 -9.62 -2.28 -13.35
CA ALA A 107 -9.21 -1.23 -12.41
C ALA A 107 -10.11 -1.16 -11.18
N GLN A 108 -11.41 -1.40 -11.31
CA GLN A 108 -12.32 -1.51 -10.17
C GLN A 108 -11.91 -2.66 -9.25
N GLN A 109 -11.58 -3.83 -9.81
CA GLN A 109 -11.11 -4.97 -9.03
C GLN A 109 -9.80 -4.67 -8.30
N ALA A 110 -8.85 -4.00 -8.97
CA ALA A 110 -7.62 -3.54 -8.35
C ALA A 110 -7.88 -2.52 -7.23
N ALA A 111 -8.75 -1.54 -7.46
CA ALA A 111 -9.14 -0.55 -6.46
C ALA A 111 -9.82 -1.19 -5.24
N LYS A 112 -10.59 -2.26 -5.44
CA LYS A 112 -11.17 -3.04 -4.34
C LYS A 112 -10.10 -3.65 -3.44
N VAL A 113 -8.97 -4.10 -4.00
CA VAL A 113 -7.82 -4.60 -3.23
C VAL A 113 -7.17 -3.46 -2.45
N VAL A 114 -6.96 -2.30 -3.08
CA VAL A 114 -6.40 -1.11 -2.42
C VAL A 114 -7.28 -0.67 -1.23
N VAL A 115 -8.59 -0.58 -1.42
CA VAL A 115 -9.52 -0.20 -0.35
C VAL A 115 -9.56 -1.27 0.75
N LYS A 116 -9.51 -2.55 0.39
CA LYS A 116 -9.48 -3.66 1.36
C LYS A 116 -8.23 -3.60 2.24
N ASP A 117 -7.07 -3.33 1.65
CA ASP A 117 -5.79 -3.20 2.38
C ASP A 117 -5.79 -1.97 3.32
N ALA A 118 -6.38 -0.87 2.87
CA ALA A 118 -6.54 0.34 3.67
C ALA A 118 -7.65 0.25 4.74
N THR A 119 -8.51 -0.77 4.70
CA THR A 119 -9.55 -0.95 5.71
C THR A 119 -8.94 -1.50 7.00
N PRO A 120 -9.13 -0.84 8.16
CA PRO A 120 -8.59 -1.36 9.42
C PRO A 120 -9.18 -2.73 9.74
N SER A 121 -8.32 -3.68 10.13
CA SER A 121 -8.75 -5.01 10.54
C SER A 121 -9.66 -4.92 11.77
N ILE A 122 -10.61 -5.83 11.87
CA ILE A 122 -11.55 -5.92 13.00
C ILE A 122 -10.80 -6.02 14.34
N MET A 123 -9.62 -6.68 14.36
CA MET A 123 -8.78 -6.79 15.55
C MET A 123 -8.20 -5.44 16.00
N VAL A 124 -7.82 -4.55 15.09
CA VAL A 124 -7.34 -3.19 15.44
C VAL A 124 -8.50 -2.35 15.99
N ARG A 125 -9.72 -2.53 15.47
CA ARG A 125 -10.92 -1.86 16.02
C ARG A 125 -11.30 -2.37 17.41
N ALA A 126 -11.09 -3.65 17.69
CA ALA A 126 -11.33 -4.23 19.01
C ALA A 126 -10.30 -3.73 20.04
N ASP A 127 -9.02 -3.67 19.67
CA ASP A 127 -7.95 -3.18 20.55
C ASP A 127 -8.12 -1.68 20.88
N GLU A 128 -8.56 -0.88 19.91
CA GLU A 128 -8.85 0.54 20.13
C GLU A 128 -10.10 0.76 21.01
N ALA A 129 -11.13 -0.08 20.85
CA ALA A 129 -12.31 -0.08 21.72
C ALA A 129 -12.00 -0.56 23.15
N ILE A 130 -11.12 -1.55 23.30
CA ILE A 130 -10.65 -2.06 24.60
C ILE A 130 -9.76 -1.01 25.30
N ARG A 131 -8.91 -0.29 24.56
CA ARG A 131 -8.15 0.84 25.12
C ARG A 131 -9.06 1.98 25.57
N ALA A 132 -10.08 2.32 24.79
CA ALA A 132 -11.04 3.36 25.17
C ALA A 132 -11.92 2.95 26.38
N SER A 133 -12.32 1.69 26.49
CA SER A 133 -13.09 1.18 27.64
C SER A 133 -12.23 0.89 28.87
N GLY A 134 -10.95 0.58 28.69
CA GLY A 134 -9.97 0.42 29.76
C GLY A 134 -9.82 1.68 30.61
N TYR A 135 -9.85 2.86 30.00
CA TYR A 135 -9.84 4.13 30.74
C TYR A 135 -11.08 4.31 31.62
N ALA A 136 -12.28 3.91 31.15
CA ALA A 136 -13.51 4.03 31.93
C ALA A 136 -13.52 3.09 33.16
N ALA A 137 -12.98 1.87 33.02
CA ALA A 137 -12.86 0.94 34.14
C ALA A 137 -11.83 1.41 35.18
N THR A 138 -10.73 2.04 34.76
CA THR A 138 -9.74 2.60 35.69
C THR A 138 -10.25 3.83 36.45
N PHE A 139 -11.12 4.67 35.86
CA PHE A 139 -11.71 5.80 36.58
C PHE A 139 -12.66 5.35 37.71
N LEU A 140 -13.43 4.28 37.52
CA LEU A 140 -14.30 3.74 38.57
C LEU A 140 -13.51 3.00 39.66
N ALA A 141 -12.42 2.31 39.32
CA ALA A 141 -11.57 1.67 40.32
C ALA A 141 -10.73 2.69 41.12
N CYS A 142 -10.24 3.76 40.48
CA CYS A 142 -9.45 4.79 41.15
C CYS A 142 -10.28 5.70 42.06
N THR A 143 -11.57 5.96 41.76
CA THR A 143 -12.42 6.76 42.66
C THR A 143 -12.81 6.00 43.94
N ILE A 144 -12.99 4.68 43.86
CA ILE A 144 -13.30 3.86 45.04
C ILE A 144 -12.06 3.66 45.93
N LEU A 145 -10.86 3.55 45.33
CA LEU A 145 -9.61 3.39 46.09
C LEU A 145 -9.05 4.70 46.66
N ALA A 146 -9.31 5.86 46.04
CA ALA A 146 -8.80 7.16 46.50
C ALA A 146 -9.45 7.65 47.81
N VAL A 147 -10.63 7.14 48.17
CA VAL A 147 -11.32 7.53 49.43
C VAL A 147 -10.80 6.75 50.63
N HIS A 148 -10.17 5.59 50.45
CA HIS A 148 -9.83 4.71 51.56
C HIS A 148 -8.35 4.72 51.98
N PHE A 149 -7.41 5.14 51.13
CA PHE A 149 -5.99 4.99 51.46
C PHE A 149 -5.10 6.12 50.91
N LEU A 150 -4.90 7.15 51.72
CA LEU A 150 -3.61 7.83 51.84
C LEU A 150 -3.17 7.76 53.31
N PRO A 151 -1.87 7.59 53.67
CA PRO A 151 -0.67 7.49 52.83
C PRO A 151 0.29 6.33 53.23
N SER A 152 1.14 5.91 52.29
CA SER A 152 2.58 5.82 52.57
C SER A 152 3.41 5.62 51.30
N LYS A 153 4.48 6.41 51.22
CA LYS A 153 5.51 6.35 50.19
C LYS A 153 6.25 5.02 50.27
N ASN A 154 6.48 4.38 49.13
CA ASN A 154 7.73 3.71 48.82
C ASN A 154 7.88 3.54 47.31
N SER A 155 9.06 3.91 46.82
CA SER A 155 9.44 3.90 45.40
C SER A 155 10.20 2.62 45.03
N ALA A 156 10.10 2.29 43.73
CA ALA A 156 11.03 1.54 42.87
C ALA A 156 10.87 -0.01 42.78
N PRO A 157 11.33 -0.66 41.67
CA PRO A 157 11.47 -0.20 40.29
C PRO A 157 10.80 -1.13 39.24
N VAL A 158 10.78 -0.62 38.01
CA VAL A 158 10.38 -1.23 36.74
C VAL A 158 11.19 -2.49 36.41
N HIS A 159 10.52 -3.51 35.85
CA HIS A 159 11.12 -4.51 34.96
C HIS A 159 10.36 -4.58 33.63
N ASN A 160 11.13 -4.52 32.55
CA ASN A 160 10.68 -4.63 31.17
C ASN A 160 10.57 -6.09 30.72
N ALA A 161 9.85 -6.25 29.60
CA ALA A 161 9.97 -7.28 28.57
C ALA A 161 9.39 -8.68 28.87
N GLN A 162 8.45 -9.10 28.02
CA GLN A 162 8.80 -9.97 26.89
C GLN A 162 7.67 -9.96 25.85
N GLN A 163 8.02 -9.54 24.65
CA GLN A 163 7.23 -9.65 23.43
C GLN A 163 7.63 -10.99 22.80
N ASP A 164 6.77 -12.02 22.87
CA ASP A 164 7.01 -13.25 22.12
C ASP A 164 6.43 -13.13 20.72
N VAL A 165 7.35 -13.14 19.75
CA VAL A 165 7.10 -13.17 18.32
C VAL A 165 6.77 -14.62 17.95
N GLY A 166 5.49 -14.94 17.84
CA GLY A 166 5.02 -16.19 17.28
C GLY A 166 5.25 -16.22 15.76
N TYR A 167 6.34 -16.83 15.32
CA TYR A 167 6.49 -17.25 13.93
C TYR A 167 5.51 -18.39 13.66
N GLN A 168 4.38 -18.10 13.02
CA GLN A 168 3.57 -19.14 12.39
C GLN A 168 4.35 -19.70 11.19
N GLN A 169 4.65 -21.00 11.30
CA GLN A 169 5.20 -21.84 10.24
C GLN A 169 4.38 -21.69 8.96
N VAL A 170 5.03 -21.18 7.91
CA VAL A 170 4.55 -21.37 6.55
C VAL A 170 4.92 -22.79 6.14
N THR A 171 3.87 -23.54 5.79
CA THR A 171 3.89 -24.89 5.26
C THR A 171 4.93 -25.03 4.15
N LEU A 172 5.93 -25.88 4.41
CA LEU A 172 6.92 -26.35 3.44
C LEU A 172 6.20 -26.99 2.24
N LEU A 173 6.17 -26.28 1.11
CA LEU A 173 6.02 -26.90 -0.20
C LEU A 173 7.30 -26.62 -1.00
N SER A 174 7.95 -27.71 -1.43
CA SER A 174 8.94 -27.79 -2.51
C SER A 174 10.23 -26.98 -2.33
N SER A 175 11.14 -27.57 -1.54
CA SER A 175 12.61 -27.45 -1.47
C SER A 175 13.32 -26.33 -2.28
N ILE A 176 13.03 -25.07 -1.97
CA ILE A 176 13.98 -23.98 -2.22
C ILE A 176 15.07 -24.05 -1.15
N ASP A 177 16.33 -23.87 -1.54
CA ASP A 177 17.47 -23.93 -0.62
C ASP A 177 17.29 -22.89 0.50
N PRO A 178 17.18 -23.33 1.77
CA PRO A 178 16.91 -22.44 2.90
C PRO A 178 18.01 -21.39 3.08
N GLU A 179 19.25 -21.66 2.66
CA GLU A 179 20.36 -20.71 2.76
C GLU A 179 20.20 -19.55 1.77
N LEU A 180 19.84 -19.86 0.51
CA LEU A 180 19.62 -18.86 -0.53
C LEU A 180 18.41 -17.97 -0.22
N LEU A 181 17.34 -18.60 0.29
CA LEU A 181 16.15 -17.89 0.71
C LEU A 181 16.43 -16.92 1.86
N LEU A 182 17.23 -17.35 2.86
CA LEU A 182 17.62 -16.51 3.98
C LEU A 182 18.46 -15.31 3.53
N LYS A 183 19.40 -15.50 2.58
CA LYS A 183 20.19 -14.42 1.99
C LYS A 183 19.32 -13.43 1.23
N ALA A 184 18.33 -13.92 0.47
CA ALA A 184 17.38 -13.07 -0.25
C ALA A 184 16.53 -12.21 0.70
N PHE A 185 16.03 -12.79 1.80
CA PHE A 185 15.29 -12.05 2.83
C PHE A 185 16.17 -11.05 3.57
N ALA A 186 17.41 -11.42 3.88
CA ALA A 186 18.37 -10.52 4.51
C ALA A 186 18.66 -9.31 3.61
N LEU A 187 18.83 -9.55 2.30
CA LEU A 187 19.03 -8.50 1.30
C LEU A 187 17.80 -7.60 1.13
N ARG A 188 16.61 -8.17 1.09
CA ARG A 188 15.35 -7.39 1.08
C ARG A 188 15.26 -6.48 2.31
N LYS A 189 15.55 -7.03 3.49
CA LYS A 189 15.52 -6.29 4.75
C LYS A 189 16.56 -5.16 4.77
N SER A 190 17.74 -5.34 4.17
CA SER A 190 18.75 -4.27 4.09
C SER A 190 18.38 -3.18 3.10
N MET A 191 17.66 -3.50 2.01
CA MET A 191 17.08 -2.50 1.10
C MET A 191 15.93 -1.72 1.75
N GLU A 192 15.00 -2.40 2.43
CA GLU A 192 13.89 -1.76 3.16
C GLU A 192 14.40 -0.86 4.30
N ALA A 193 15.50 -1.27 4.97
CA ALA A 193 16.16 -0.47 5.99
C ALA A 193 17.05 0.67 5.42
N GLY A 194 17.11 0.84 4.10
CA GLY A 194 17.93 1.87 3.44
C GLY A 194 19.45 1.71 3.63
N THR A 195 19.89 0.52 4.04
CA THR A 195 21.30 0.19 4.29
C THR A 195 22.05 -0.19 3.00
N CYS A 196 21.31 -0.72 2.02
CA CYS A 196 21.77 -0.96 0.65
C CYS A 196 20.86 -0.19 -0.33
N PRO A 197 21.42 0.42 -1.39
CA PRO A 197 20.61 1.04 -2.41
C PRO A 197 19.81 -0.01 -3.19
N THR A 198 18.57 0.33 -3.55
CA THR A 198 17.78 -0.47 -4.47
C THR A 198 18.43 -0.43 -5.87
N PRO A 199 18.53 -1.57 -6.56
CA PRO A 199 19.18 -1.59 -7.86
C PRO A 199 18.37 -0.79 -8.88
N ASN A 200 19.05 0.03 -9.68
CA ASN A 200 18.42 0.75 -10.77
C ASN A 200 18.11 -0.23 -11.91
N PHE A 201 16.82 -0.39 -12.25
CA PHE A 201 16.32 -1.27 -13.30
C PHE A 201 16.99 -1.05 -14.66
N PHE A 202 17.42 0.18 -14.98
CA PHE A 202 18.11 0.48 -16.25
C PHE A 202 19.50 -0.16 -16.37
N SER A 203 20.14 -0.48 -15.24
CA SER A 203 21.47 -1.09 -15.19
C SER A 203 21.46 -2.61 -14.95
N MET A 204 20.26 -3.19 -14.83
CA MET A 204 20.09 -4.60 -14.52
C MET A 204 19.95 -5.42 -15.82
N PRO A 205 20.61 -6.58 -15.95
CA PRO A 205 20.34 -7.52 -17.03
C PRO A 205 18.86 -7.92 -17.03
N LYS A 206 18.24 -8.04 -18.21
CA LYS A 206 16.79 -8.25 -18.33
C LYS A 206 16.32 -9.51 -17.61
N GLU A 207 17.18 -10.52 -17.54
CA GLU A 207 16.95 -11.81 -16.90
C GLU A 207 16.97 -11.72 -15.36
N GLN A 208 17.60 -10.69 -14.80
CA GLN A 208 17.69 -10.45 -13.36
C GLN A 208 16.55 -9.58 -12.83
N ILE A 209 15.91 -8.80 -13.71
CA ILE A 209 14.77 -7.92 -13.36
C ILE A 209 13.57 -8.74 -12.89
N SER A 210 13.27 -9.84 -13.59
CA SER A 210 12.19 -10.75 -13.20
C SER A 210 12.46 -11.38 -11.84
N VAL A 211 13.67 -11.89 -11.62
CA VAL A 211 14.07 -12.52 -10.35
C VAL A 211 14.01 -11.53 -9.19
N TYR A 212 14.46 -10.29 -9.39
CA TYR A 212 14.31 -9.22 -8.39
C TYR A 212 12.84 -8.94 -8.07
N MET A 213 11.99 -8.82 -9.09
CA MET A 213 10.55 -8.61 -8.89
C MET A 213 9.91 -9.79 -8.15
N ASP A 214 10.31 -11.02 -8.45
CA ASP A 214 9.82 -12.23 -7.79
C ASP A 214 10.22 -12.26 -6.31
N ILE A 215 11.46 -11.88 -5.96
CA ILE A 215 11.95 -11.76 -4.57
C ILE A 215 11.20 -10.66 -3.80
N VAL A 216 11.01 -9.48 -4.41
CA VAL A 216 10.29 -8.36 -3.78
C VAL A 216 8.83 -8.72 -3.51
N HIS A 217 8.19 -9.44 -4.44
CA HIS A 217 6.77 -9.82 -4.32
C HIS A 217 6.54 -11.19 -3.68
N ALA A 218 7.59 -11.88 -3.22
CA ALA A 218 7.54 -13.23 -2.67
C ALA A 218 6.79 -14.23 -3.58
N ARG A 219 6.95 -14.08 -4.90
CA ARG A 219 6.38 -14.98 -5.91
C ARG A 219 7.43 -16.01 -6.28
N LEU A 220 7.39 -17.16 -5.62
CA LEU A 220 8.23 -18.30 -5.96
C LEU A 220 7.44 -19.20 -6.92
N SER A 221 8.12 -19.69 -7.96
CA SER A 221 7.53 -20.52 -9.01
C SER A 221 7.24 -21.94 -8.48
N ASN A 222 6.50 -22.73 -9.25
CA ASN A 222 6.22 -24.14 -8.93
C ASN A 222 7.42 -25.08 -9.20
N ASN A 223 8.60 -24.55 -9.57
CA ASN A 223 9.79 -25.34 -9.89
C ASN A 223 11.01 -24.86 -9.04
N PRO A 224 11.36 -25.58 -7.96
CA PRO A 224 12.39 -25.15 -7.01
C PRO A 224 13.80 -25.13 -7.59
N ASP A 225 14.13 -26.02 -8.53
CA ASP A 225 15.49 -26.09 -9.10
C ASP A 225 15.80 -24.88 -10.00
N ILE A 226 14.80 -24.44 -10.76
CA ILE A 226 14.89 -23.25 -11.60
C ILE A 226 15.01 -22.00 -10.72
N ASP A 227 14.25 -21.93 -9.63
CA ASP A 227 14.26 -20.80 -8.71
C ASP A 227 15.58 -20.73 -7.92
N ASN A 228 16.12 -21.85 -7.46
CA ASN A 228 17.43 -21.91 -6.79
C ASN A 228 18.56 -21.42 -7.72
N LYS A 229 18.54 -21.83 -8.99
CA LYS A 229 19.52 -21.38 -9.98
C LYS A 229 19.39 -19.89 -10.30
N ARG A 230 18.16 -19.40 -10.45
CA ARG A 230 17.90 -17.97 -10.70
C ARG A 230 18.32 -17.11 -9.52
N LEU A 231 17.97 -17.54 -8.31
CA LEU A 231 18.25 -16.83 -7.07
C LEU A 231 19.76 -16.77 -6.78
N SER A 232 20.47 -17.89 -6.93
CA SER A 232 21.93 -17.93 -6.78
C SER A 232 22.64 -17.04 -7.81
N THR A 233 22.19 -17.04 -9.07
CA THR A 233 22.75 -16.18 -10.12
C THR A 233 22.51 -14.70 -9.80
N PHE A 234 21.32 -14.35 -9.30
CA PHE A 234 20.99 -12.99 -8.89
C PHE A 234 21.85 -12.52 -7.72
N LEU A 235 21.96 -13.33 -6.66
CA LEU A 235 22.76 -12.99 -5.48
C LEU A 235 24.24 -12.81 -5.84
N ALA A 236 24.80 -13.68 -6.68
CA ALA A 236 26.18 -13.56 -7.14
C ALA A 236 26.42 -12.27 -7.96
N TRP A 237 25.48 -11.93 -8.86
CA TRP A 237 25.55 -10.66 -9.61
C TRP A 237 25.43 -9.45 -8.69
N TYR A 238 24.49 -9.48 -7.74
CA TYR A 238 24.26 -8.39 -6.80
C TYR A 238 25.50 -8.15 -5.93
N ASP A 239 26.09 -9.24 -5.42
CA ASP A 239 27.32 -9.17 -4.64
C ASP A 239 28.48 -8.57 -5.44
N GLN A 240 28.65 -9.01 -6.70
CA GLN A 240 29.73 -8.53 -7.55
C GLN A 240 29.58 -7.05 -7.96
N GLN A 241 28.36 -6.60 -8.22
CA GLN A 241 28.12 -5.28 -8.80
C GLN A 241 27.78 -4.21 -7.76
N ARG A 242 27.26 -4.58 -6.59
CA ARG A 242 26.65 -3.62 -5.64
C ARG A 242 26.93 -3.88 -4.16
N ALA A 243 27.59 -4.97 -3.77
CA ALA A 243 27.94 -5.19 -2.35
C ALA A 243 28.79 -4.04 -1.75
N TRP A 244 29.57 -3.35 -2.58
CA TRP A 244 30.41 -2.23 -2.16
C TRP A 244 29.61 -0.94 -1.86
N GLU A 245 28.34 -0.85 -2.28
CA GLU A 245 27.44 0.28 -1.97
C GLU A 245 26.64 0.06 -0.67
N CYS A 246 26.66 -1.15 -0.12
CA CYS A 246 26.01 -1.49 1.14
C CYS A 246 26.87 -1.00 2.33
N TYR A 247 26.33 -0.10 3.14
CA TYR A 247 27.06 0.45 4.28
C TYR A 247 26.91 -0.44 5.52
N PRO A 248 28.00 -0.76 6.25
CA PRO A 248 27.85 -1.40 7.55
C PRO A 248 27.14 -0.42 8.52
N LYS A 249 26.27 -0.97 9.39
CA LYS A 249 25.49 -0.18 10.37
C LYS A 249 26.32 0.80 11.21
N SER A 250 27.61 0.53 11.39
CA SER A 250 28.55 1.39 12.12
C SER A 250 28.83 2.73 11.43
N GLN A 251 28.70 2.83 10.10
CA GLN A 251 29.01 4.06 9.35
C GLN A 251 27.80 4.98 9.10
N ILE A 252 26.57 4.51 9.32
CA ILE A 252 25.34 5.30 9.09
C ILE A 252 25.24 6.49 10.07
N LYS A 253 25.79 6.38 11.28
CA LYS A 253 25.77 7.47 12.28
C LYS A 253 26.66 8.67 11.94
N GLN A 254 27.71 8.51 11.13
CA GLN A 254 28.69 9.58 10.92
C GLN A 254 28.22 10.65 9.93
N ARG A 255 27.34 10.32 8.97
CA ARG A 255 26.84 11.28 7.97
C ARG A 255 25.66 12.14 8.41
N PHE A 256 24.88 11.70 9.40
CA PHE A 256 23.83 12.58 9.97
C PHE A 256 24.42 13.80 10.68
N ILE A 257 25.66 13.69 11.18
CA ILE A 257 26.35 14.81 11.84
C ILE A 257 27.02 15.73 10.80
N SER A 258 27.49 15.21 9.65
CA SER A 258 28.17 16.06 8.64
C SER A 258 27.24 16.84 7.71
N ARG A 259 25.92 16.59 7.73
CA ARG A 259 24.94 17.30 6.87
C ARG A 259 24.12 18.37 7.59
N ILE A 260 24.25 18.50 8.91
CA ILE A 260 23.58 19.54 9.71
C ILE A 260 24.51 20.75 9.97
N GLY A 261 25.79 20.64 9.57
CA GLY A 261 26.78 21.72 9.69
C GLY A 261 27.23 22.25 8.34
N VAL A 262 26.32 22.86 7.57
CA VAL A 262 26.59 23.94 6.60
C VAL A 262 25.38 24.88 6.62
#